data_AF-A0A0J1GGX1-F1
#
_entry.id   AF-A0A0J1GGX1-F1
#
_cell.length_a   1.000
_cell.length_b   1.000
_cell.length_c   1.000
_cell.angle_alpha   90.00
_cell.angle_beta   90.00
_cell.angle_gamma   90.00
#
_symmetry.space_group_name_H-M   'P 1'
#
loop_
_entity.id
_entity.type
_entity.pdbx_description
1 polymer ?
#
loop_
_entity_poly.entity_id
_entity_poly.type
_entity_poly.pdbx_seq_one_letter_code
_entity_poly.pdbx_strand_id
1 'polypeptide(L)'
;MQWLAIFAALGWTVLQFFVFMLSLNCGLGFIGYDPVKKRWMLVFYIVFVLMLASYVSLIILPFVSTGLFWYYSINIAAWGALKPALWCFAIWWGILFLFCTLLAASERMREQQDWSRHQKENEENKKDERSEEDKQNEDADTSSH
;
A
#
# COMPACT_ATOMS: atom_id res chain seq x y z
N MET A 1 32.73 -14.47 26.10
CA MET A 1 31.27 -14.28 26.22
C MET A 1 30.83 -12.93 25.63
N GLN A 2 31.38 -11.78 26.07
CA GLN A 2 30.97 -10.44 25.59
C GLN A 2 31.23 -10.16 24.10
N TRP A 3 32.36 -10.63 23.53
CA TRP A 3 32.64 -10.49 22.09
C TRP A 3 31.52 -11.05 21.20
N LEU A 4 30.91 -12.17 21.61
CA LEU A 4 29.82 -12.80 20.84
C LEU A 4 28.53 -11.95 20.86
N ALA A 5 28.26 -11.24 21.96
CA ALA A 5 27.15 -10.29 22.06
C ALA A 5 27.38 -9.05 21.18
N ILE A 6 28.63 -8.58 21.09
CA ILE A 6 29.02 -7.47 20.20
C ILE A 6 28.85 -7.88 18.74
N PHE A 7 29.33 -9.06 18.35
CA PHE A 7 29.13 -9.58 16.98
C PHE A 7 27.64 -9.80 16.67
N ALA A 8 26.84 -10.28 17.63
CA ALA A 8 25.39 -10.43 17.46
C ALA A 8 24.70 -9.06 17.28
N ALA A 9 25.10 -8.04 18.05
CA ALA A 9 24.56 -6.68 17.91
C ALA A 9 24.94 -6.05 16.56
N LEU A 10 26.17 -6.24 16.11
CA LEU A 10 26.64 -5.82 14.77
C LEU A 10 25.89 -6.56 13.66
N GLY A 11 25.68 -7.86 13.78
CA GLY A 11 24.87 -8.63 12.83
C GLY A 11 23.42 -8.14 12.79
N TRP A 12 22.85 -7.83 13.96
CA TRP A 12 21.49 -7.31 14.06
C TRP A 12 21.35 -5.91 13.45
N THR A 13 22.30 -5.01 13.69
CA THR A 13 22.26 -3.66 13.09
C THR A 13 22.37 -3.69 11.57
N VAL A 14 23.24 -4.55 11.03
CA VAL A 14 23.36 -4.76 9.59
C VAL A 14 22.07 -5.33 9.02
N LEU A 15 21.46 -6.32 9.67
CA LEU A 15 20.16 -6.86 9.27
C LEU A 15 19.08 -5.77 9.25
N GLN A 16 18.98 -4.97 10.31
CA GLN A 16 17.99 -3.89 10.41
C GLN A 16 18.23 -2.77 9.38
N PHE A 17 19.48 -2.54 8.98
CA PHE A 17 19.78 -1.63 7.88
C PHE A 17 19.24 -2.12 6.54
N PHE A 18 19.37 -3.41 6.23
CA PHE A 18 18.75 -4.00 5.03
C PHE A 18 17.22 -3.93 5.06
N VAL A 19 16.64 -4.21 6.22
CA VAL A 19 15.19 -4.11 6.46
C VAL A 19 14.70 -2.68 6.24
N PHE A 20 15.43 -1.69 6.76
CA PHE A 20 15.14 -0.28 6.54
C PHE A 20 15.24 0.11 5.06
N MET A 21 16.28 -0.34 4.36
CA MET A 21 16.41 -0.12 2.91
C MET A 21 15.24 -0.74 2.13
N LEU A 22 14.79 -1.93 2.52
CA LEU A 22 13.60 -2.56 1.93
C LEU A 22 12.35 -1.71 2.21
N SER A 23 12.17 -1.21 3.43
CA SER A 23 11.08 -0.27 3.77
C SER A 23 11.11 1.00 2.93
N LEU A 24 12.28 1.59 2.67
CA LEU A 24 12.40 2.77 1.80
C LEU A 24 11.95 2.47 0.37
N ASN A 25 12.30 1.28 -0.15
CA ASN A 25 11.86 0.87 -1.49
C ASN A 25 10.33 0.70 -1.57
N CYS A 26 9.65 0.32 -0.48
CA CYS A 26 8.19 0.29 -0.43
C CYS A 26 7.55 1.67 -0.60
N GLY A 27 8.27 2.76 -0.30
CA GLY A 27 7.81 4.14 -0.48
C GLY A 27 7.55 4.52 -1.93
N LEU A 28 8.23 3.86 -2.88
CA LEU A 28 8.02 4.08 -4.32
C LEU A 28 6.63 3.63 -4.79
N GLY A 29 5.97 2.72 -4.06
CA GLY A 29 4.59 2.30 -4.35
C GLY A 29 3.54 3.39 -4.15
N PHE A 30 3.89 4.52 -3.50
CA PHE A 30 2.98 5.66 -3.34
C PHE A 30 2.97 6.62 -4.55
N ILE A 31 3.93 6.51 -5.47
CA ILE A 31 4.00 7.36 -6.66
C ILE A 31 2.90 6.92 -7.63
N GLY A 32 1.84 7.72 -7.71
CA GLY A 32 0.70 7.48 -8.61
C GLY A 32 -0.65 7.35 -7.91
N TYR A 33 -0.79 7.76 -6.65
CA TYR A 33 -2.06 7.77 -5.93
C TYR A 33 -2.97 8.90 -6.41
N ASP A 34 -3.82 8.63 -7.41
CA ASP A 34 -4.83 9.59 -7.89
C ASP A 34 -6.12 9.50 -7.05
N PRO A 35 -6.69 10.63 -6.60
CA PRO A 35 -7.89 10.62 -5.78
C PRO A 35 -9.13 10.19 -6.58
N VAL A 36 -9.83 9.19 -6.04
CA VAL A 36 -11.01 8.54 -6.64
C VAL A 36 -12.32 9.29 -6.33
N LYS A 37 -13.31 9.15 -7.24
CA LYS A 37 -14.68 9.71 -7.18
C LYS A 37 -15.34 9.67 -5.79
N LYS A 38 -16.11 10.72 -5.52
CA LYS A 38 -16.82 11.09 -4.27
C LYS A 38 -17.56 9.96 -3.52
N ARG A 39 -18.03 8.90 -4.20
CA ARG A 39 -18.85 7.83 -3.59
C ARG A 39 -18.05 6.80 -2.76
N TRP A 40 -16.77 6.58 -3.09
CA TRP A 40 -15.88 5.65 -2.36
C TRP A 40 -14.73 6.36 -1.63
N MET A 41 -14.81 7.68 -1.55
CA MET A 41 -13.78 8.55 -0.99
C MET A 41 -13.40 8.18 0.44
N LEU A 42 -14.37 7.78 1.27
CA LEU A 42 -14.13 7.36 2.65
C LEU A 42 -13.31 6.07 2.75
N VAL A 43 -13.66 5.05 1.94
CA VAL A 43 -12.94 3.77 1.94
C VAL A 43 -11.52 3.96 1.41
N PHE A 44 -11.35 4.74 0.33
CA PHE A 44 -10.04 5.10 -0.21
C PHE A 44 -9.19 5.89 0.79
N TYR A 45 -9.81 6.81 1.54
CA TYR A 45 -9.14 7.59 2.57
C TYR A 45 -8.66 6.69 3.72
N ILE A 46 -9.49 5.76 4.19
CA ILE A 46 -9.12 4.81 5.24
C ILE A 46 -7.96 3.90 4.78
N VAL A 47 -8.05 3.37 3.55
CA VAL A 47 -6.98 2.54 2.98
C VAL A 47 -5.69 3.33 2.84
N PHE A 48 -5.76 4.59 2.39
CA PHE A 48 -4.60 5.47 2.28
C PHE A 48 -3.97 5.77 3.64
N VAL A 49 -4.77 6.14 4.64
CA VAL A 49 -4.29 6.40 6.01
C VAL A 49 -3.67 5.13 6.59
N LEU A 50 -4.26 3.96 6.34
CA LEU A 50 -3.73 2.68 6.80
C LEU A 50 -2.42 2.29 6.08
N MET A 51 -2.30 2.55 4.77
CA MET A 51 -1.05 2.41 4.02
C MET A 51 0.03 3.35 4.55
N LEU A 52 -0.29 4.62 4.81
CA LEU A 52 0.65 5.59 5.35
C LEU A 52 1.10 5.18 6.76
N ALA A 53 0.18 4.78 7.63
CA ALA A 53 0.48 4.33 8.98
C ALA A 53 1.35 3.07 8.99
N SER A 54 1.07 2.10 8.11
CA SER A 54 1.89 0.90 7.95
C SER A 54 3.27 1.21 7.39
N TYR A 55 3.37 2.11 6.41
CA TYR A 55 4.66 2.58 5.87
C TYR A 55 5.54 3.27 6.93
N VAL A 56 4.96 4.21 7.69
CA VAL A 56 5.66 4.88 8.80
C VAL A 56 6.10 3.86 9.86
N SER A 57 5.25 2.87 10.15
CA SER A 57 5.60 1.78 11.07
C SER A 57 6.76 0.94 10.54
N LEU A 58 6.76 0.58 9.25
CA LEU A 58 7.86 -0.16 8.60
C LEU A 58 9.20 0.57 8.70
N ILE A 59 9.18 1.90 8.66
CA ILE A 59 10.38 2.74 8.82
C ILE A 59 10.86 2.78 10.27
N ILE A 60 9.95 2.94 11.24
CA ILE A 60 10.30 3.17 12.64
C ILE A 60 10.69 1.86 13.35
N LEU A 61 10.02 0.75 13.04
CA LEU A 61 10.22 -0.55 13.72
C LEU A 61 11.67 -1.06 13.67
N PRO A 62 12.42 -0.94 12.56
CA PRO A 62 13.82 -1.33 12.51
C PRO A 62 14.70 -0.58 13.51
N PHE A 63 14.45 0.72 13.72
CA PHE A 63 15.16 1.52 14.72
C PHE A 63 14.78 1.11 16.15
N VAL A 64 13.49 0.88 16.40
CA VAL A 64 13.00 0.41 17.70
C VAL A 64 13.57 -0.97 18.04
N SER A 65 13.59 -1.90 17.08
CA SER A 65 14.18 -3.22 17.24
C SER A 65 15.68 -3.14 17.52
N THR A 66 16.41 -2.27 16.82
CA THR A 66 17.84 -2.04 17.05
C THR A 66 18.10 -1.46 18.44
N GLY A 67 17.32 -0.45 18.85
CA GLY A 67 17.45 0.18 20.17
C GLY A 67 17.18 -0.80 21.32
N LEU A 68 16.13 -1.60 21.21
CA LEU A 68 15.83 -2.67 22.17
C LEU A 68 16.96 -3.70 22.21
N PHE A 69 17.46 -4.13 21.05
CA PHE A 69 18.54 -5.11 20.98
C PHE A 69 19.82 -4.60 21.65
N TRP A 70 20.21 -3.35 21.40
CA TRP A 70 21.38 -2.73 22.06
C TRP A 70 21.18 -2.57 23.57
N TYR A 71 19.99 -2.11 24.00
CA TYR A 71 19.68 -1.94 25.41
C TYR A 71 19.78 -3.27 26.18
N TYR A 72 19.24 -4.36 25.63
CA TYR A 72 19.33 -5.68 26.25
C TYR A 72 20.70 -6.34 26.10
N SER A 73 21.45 -6.03 25.04
CA SER A 73 22.80 -6.58 24.80
C SER A 73 23.85 -5.95 25.72
N ILE A 74 23.69 -4.68 26.14
CA ILE A 74 24.59 -4.04 27.12
C ILE A 74 24.33 -4.53 28.55
N ASN A 75 23.07 -4.86 28.89
CA ASN A 75 22.65 -5.29 30.23
C ASN A 75 22.64 -6.82 30.43
N ILE A 76 23.46 -7.58 29.68
CA ILE A 76 23.36 -9.05 29.63
C ILE A 76 23.54 -9.72 31.01
N ALA A 77 22.45 -10.34 31.48
CA ALA A 77 22.45 -11.46 32.42
C ALA A 77 21.96 -12.78 31.76
N ALA A 78 21.13 -12.71 30.69
CA ALA A 78 20.67 -13.88 29.94
C ALA A 78 20.18 -13.55 28.51
N TRP A 79 20.47 -14.43 27.55
CA TRP A 79 20.05 -14.33 26.14
C TRP A 79 18.52 -14.30 25.93
N GLY A 80 17.74 -14.72 26.93
CA GLY A 80 16.27 -14.65 26.91
C GLY A 80 15.71 -13.22 26.83
N ALA A 81 16.50 -12.21 27.20
CA ALA A 81 16.10 -10.80 27.12
C ALA A 81 16.05 -10.25 25.68
N LEU A 82 16.55 -10.98 24.68
CA LEU A 82 16.47 -10.60 23.26
C LEU A 82 15.11 -10.90 22.60
N LYS A 83 14.25 -11.68 23.25
CA LYS A 83 12.90 -12.03 22.75
C LYS A 83 12.08 -10.82 22.24
N PRO A 84 12.00 -9.67 22.94
CA PRO A 84 11.26 -8.51 22.45
C PRO A 84 11.78 -7.96 21.11
N ALA A 85 13.10 -7.93 20.89
CA ALA A 85 13.66 -7.44 19.62
C ALA A 85 13.30 -8.36 18.43
N LEU A 86 13.30 -9.68 18.65
CA LEU A 86 12.83 -10.69 17.69
C LEU A 86 11.33 -10.56 17.41
N TRP A 87 10.52 -10.27 18.44
CA TRP A 87 9.09 -10.00 18.27
C TRP A 87 8.84 -8.75 17.42
N CYS A 88 9.57 -7.66 17.65
CA CYS A 88 9.49 -6.48 16.79
C CYS A 88 9.81 -6.81 15.33
N PHE A 89 10.79 -7.69 15.09
CA PHE A 89 11.11 -8.14 13.73
C PHE A 89 9.98 -9.00 13.11
N ALA A 90 9.36 -9.90 13.87
CA ALA A 90 8.21 -10.67 13.39
C ALA A 90 7.00 -9.77 13.08
N ILE A 91 6.72 -8.77 13.93
CA ILE A 91 5.67 -7.78 13.68
C ILE A 91 5.98 -7.00 12.41
N TRP A 92 7.24 -6.62 12.17
CA TRP A 92 7.64 -5.93 10.95
C TRP A 92 7.27 -6.71 9.68
N TRP A 93 7.51 -8.04 9.66
CA TRP A 93 7.05 -8.89 8.54
C TRP A 93 5.53 -8.91 8.38
N GLY A 94 4.79 -8.92 9.49
CA GLY A 94 3.33 -8.82 9.47
C GLY A 94 2.84 -7.50 8.87
N ILE A 95 3.47 -6.38 9.24
CA ILE A 95 3.15 -5.06 8.68
C ILE A 95 3.53 -5.00 7.20
N LEU A 96 4.65 -5.61 6.80
CA LEU A 96 5.06 -5.67 5.39
C LEU A 96 4.02 -6.41 4.56
N PHE A 97 3.57 -7.57 5.06
CA PHE A 97 2.52 -8.34 4.41
C PHE A 97 1.23 -7.53 4.29
N LEU A 98 0.81 -6.89 5.39
CA LEU A 98 -0.37 -6.02 5.38
C LEU A 98 -0.24 -4.89 4.34
N PHE A 99 0.92 -4.23 4.28
CA PHE A 99 1.21 -3.19 3.31
C PHE A 99 1.09 -3.70 1.86
N CYS A 100 1.69 -4.84 1.56
CA CYS A 100 1.58 -5.48 0.23
C CYS A 100 0.15 -5.84 -0.12
N THR A 101 -0.63 -6.38 0.82
CA THR A 101 -2.05 -6.71 0.58
C THR A 101 -2.91 -5.48 0.34
N LEU A 102 -2.65 -4.38 1.07
CA LEU A 102 -3.35 -3.10 0.86
C LEU A 102 -3.01 -2.50 -0.49
N LEU A 103 -1.74 -2.58 -0.89
CA LEU A 103 -1.29 -2.12 -2.20
C LEU A 103 -1.98 -2.90 -3.32
N ALA A 104 -1.98 -4.24 -3.26
CA ALA A 104 -2.67 -5.09 -4.22
C ALA A 104 -4.20 -4.85 -4.25
N ALA A 105 -4.82 -4.62 -3.08
CA ALA A 105 -6.24 -4.27 -3.02
C ALA A 105 -6.52 -2.90 -3.66
N SER A 106 -5.63 -1.92 -3.46
CA SER A 106 -5.75 -0.60 -4.08
C SER A 106 -5.64 -0.67 -5.60
N GLU A 107 -4.73 -1.48 -6.13
CA GLU A 107 -4.59 -1.72 -7.57
C GLU A 107 -5.85 -2.34 -8.18
N ARG A 108 -6.38 -3.40 -7.56
CA ARG A 108 -7.63 -4.05 -8.00
C ARG A 108 -8.83 -3.10 -7.98
N MET A 109 -8.91 -2.23 -6.97
CA MET A 109 -9.99 -1.23 -6.91
C MET A 109 -9.87 -0.21 -8.05
N ARG A 110 -8.65 0.17 -8.45
CA ARG A 110 -8.43 1.04 -9.63
C ARG A 110 -8.85 0.35 -10.91
N GLU A 111 -8.45 -0.91 -11.12
CA GLU A 111 -8.84 -1.69 -12.30
C GLU A 111 -10.37 -1.79 -12.44
N GLN A 112 -11.07 -2.18 -11.37
CA GLN A 112 -12.54 -2.27 -11.40
C GLN A 112 -13.20 -0.91 -11.74
N GLN A 113 -12.59 0.18 -11.32
CA GLN A 113 -13.10 1.51 -11.58
C GLN A 113 -12.88 1.95 -13.02
N ASP A 114 -11.73 1.63 -13.62
CA ASP A 114 -11.46 1.96 -15.03
C ASP A 114 -12.38 1.16 -15.96
N TRP A 115 -12.63 -0.11 -15.65
CA TRP A 115 -13.67 -0.90 -16.32
C TRP A 115 -15.07 -0.28 -16.20
N SER A 116 -15.44 0.18 -15.02
CA SER A 116 -16.73 0.86 -14.79
C SER A 116 -16.84 2.20 -15.52
N ARG A 117 -15.71 2.88 -15.76
CA ARG A 117 -15.66 4.15 -16.49
C ARG A 117 -15.88 3.91 -17.99
N HIS A 118 -15.18 2.93 -18.56
CA HIS A 118 -15.35 2.54 -19.96
C HIS A 118 -16.75 2.01 -20.27
N GLN A 119 -17.40 1.28 -19.34
CA GLN A 119 -18.79 0.87 -19.53
C GLN A 119 -19.75 2.07 -19.62
N LYS A 120 -19.58 3.07 -18.76
CA LYS A 120 -20.43 4.28 -18.79
C LYS A 120 -20.24 5.09 -20.05
N GLU A 121 -19.00 5.26 -20.49
CA GLU A 121 -18.67 5.98 -21.72
C GLU A 121 -19.25 5.26 -22.95
N ASN A 122 -19.16 3.92 -22.99
CA ASN A 122 -19.80 3.13 -24.06
C ASN A 122 -21.34 3.19 -24.03
N GLU A 123 -21.96 3.30 -22.85
CA GLU A 123 -23.41 3.48 -22.73
C GLU A 123 -23.87 4.89 -23.14
N GLU A 124 -23.10 5.93 -22.83
CA GLU A 124 -23.37 7.30 -23.28
C GLU A 124 -23.21 7.42 -24.80
N ASN A 125 -22.09 6.95 -25.37
CA ASN A 125 -21.88 6.98 -26.82
C ASN A 125 -22.99 6.23 -27.58
N LYS A 126 -23.46 5.07 -27.08
CA LYS A 126 -24.58 4.35 -27.68
C LYS A 126 -25.92 5.08 -27.60
N LYS A 127 -26.13 5.92 -26.58
CA LYS A 127 -27.35 6.73 -26.48
C LYS A 127 -27.31 7.90 -27.45
N ASP A 128 -26.14 8.52 -27.61
CA ASP A 128 -25.95 9.62 -28.53
C ASP A 128 -26.10 9.16 -29.98
N GLU A 129 -25.49 8.02 -30.37
CA GLU A 129 -25.69 7.41 -31.70
C GLU A 129 -27.16 7.11 -32.00
N ARG A 130 -27.90 6.55 -31.04
CA ARG A 130 -29.33 6.25 -31.21
C ARG A 130 -30.18 7.52 -31.37
N SER A 131 -29.84 8.58 -30.63
CA SER A 131 -30.50 9.89 -30.71
C SER A 131 -30.26 10.57 -32.07
N GLU A 132 -29.08 10.37 -32.67
CA GLU A 132 -28.79 10.86 -34.02
C GLU A 132 -29.55 10.07 -35.10
N GLU A 133 -29.60 8.73 -35.01
CA GLU A 133 -30.39 7.89 -35.93
C GLU A 133 -31.89 8.20 -35.90
N ASP A 134 -32.46 8.43 -34.71
CA ASP A 134 -33.88 8.76 -34.55
C ASP A 134 -34.22 10.11 -35.23
N LYS A 135 -33.35 11.13 -35.10
CA LYS A 135 -33.53 12.43 -35.78
C LYS A 135 -33.43 12.31 -37.29
N GLN A 136 -32.48 11.51 -37.79
CA GLN A 136 -32.26 11.36 -39.23
C GLN A 136 -33.43 10.64 -39.93
N ASN A 137 -34.10 9.73 -39.23
CA ASN A 137 -35.32 9.09 -39.73
C ASN A 137 -36.54 10.02 -39.71
N GLU A 138 -36.70 10.90 -38.71
CA GLU A 138 -37.78 11.91 -38.69
C GLU A 138 -37.65 12.92 -39.85
N ASP A 139 -36.44 13.37 -40.15
CA ASP A 139 -36.17 14.32 -41.25
C ASP A 139 -36.38 13.68 -42.64
N ALA A 140 -36.17 12.36 -42.77
CA ALA A 140 -36.37 11.63 -44.02
C ALA A 140 -37.86 11.46 -44.37
N ASP A 141 -38.71 11.16 -43.38
CA ASP A 141 -40.16 10.97 -43.57
C ASP A 141 -40.90 12.29 -43.86
N THR A 142 -40.40 13.42 -43.35
CA THR A 142 -40.98 14.75 -43.64
C THR A 142 -40.63 15.31 -45.01
N SER A 143 -39.59 14.80 -45.68
CA SER A 143 -39.19 15.23 -47.04
C SER A 143 -39.97 14.53 -48.16
N SER A 144 -40.68 13.44 -47.86
CA SER A 144 -41.46 12.63 -48.81
C SER A 144 -42.93 13.04 -49.01
N HIS A 145 -43.37 14.14 -48.39
CA HIS A 145 -44.73 14.70 -48.52
C HIS A 145 -44.72 16.06 -49.21
#